data_AF-A0A151EZI3-F1
#
_entry.id   AF-A0A151EZI3-F1
#
_cell.length_a   1.000
_cell.length_b   1.000
_cell.length_c   1.000
_cell.angle_alpha   90.00
_cell.angle_beta   90.00
_cell.angle_gamma   90.00
#
_symmetry.space_group_name_H-M   'P 1'
#
loop_
_entity.id
_entity.type
_entity.pdbx_description
1 polymer ?
#
loop_
_entity_poly.entity_id
_entity_poly.type
_entity_poly.pdbx_seq_one_letter_code
_entity_poly.pdbx_strand_id
1 'polypeptide(L)'
;MNELINKIENLKHSEIANIIDKRIEDFKKIDKNSNEELFKEICFCLLTANYNAEKSIKIQKEIGDCFLTDSKEELTKKLRNYGHRFPNARAEYIQDSLNCKDKLKEVIQFPDKKALRDWIVNNVKGIGYKEASHFLRNVGFDDYAIIDFHIIDILVNNNIINRPKTLTKKRYFEIEDVLRRLAKKTDLTLAELDLYLWYLETGKILK
;
A
#
# COMPACT_ATOMS: atom_id res chain seq x y z
N MET A 1 -17.26 6.52 -15.98
CA MET A 1 -16.19 7.46 -15.57
C MET A 1 -16.72 8.78 -15.01
N ASN A 2 -17.58 9.54 -15.70
CA ASN A 2 -18.06 10.83 -15.19
C ASN A 2 -18.79 10.73 -13.84
N GLU A 3 -19.58 9.68 -13.63
CA GLU A 3 -20.26 9.45 -12.34
C GLU A 3 -19.25 9.29 -11.18
N LEU A 4 -18.17 8.52 -11.39
CA LEU A 4 -17.10 8.37 -10.40
C LEU A 4 -16.41 9.70 -10.10
N ILE A 5 -16.12 10.49 -11.14
CA ILE A 5 -15.54 11.83 -10.98
C ILE A 5 -16.45 12.70 -10.11
N ASN A 6 -17.75 12.75 -10.40
CA ASN A 6 -18.69 13.53 -9.61
C ASN A 6 -18.74 13.08 -8.14
N LYS A 7 -18.67 11.76 -7.88
CA LYS A 7 -18.59 11.23 -6.51
C LYS A 7 -17.32 11.70 -5.79
N ILE A 8 -16.18 11.69 -6.47
CA ILE A 8 -14.90 12.17 -5.92
C ILE A 8 -14.96 13.68 -5.66
N GLU A 9 -15.45 14.48 -6.60
CA GLU A 9 -15.57 15.93 -6.42
C GLU A 9 -16.49 16.30 -5.25
N ASN A 10 -17.59 15.58 -5.07
CA ASN A 10 -18.45 15.79 -3.90
C ASN A 10 -17.73 15.48 -2.58
N LEU A 11 -16.91 14.43 -2.54
CA LEU A 11 -16.11 14.09 -1.35
C LEU A 11 -15.02 15.11 -1.07
N LYS A 12 -14.40 15.69 -2.10
CA LYS A 12 -13.40 16.78 -1.97
C LYS A 12 -13.98 18.01 -1.29
N HIS A 13 -15.29 18.22 -1.37
CA HIS A 13 -16.01 19.31 -0.70
C HIS A 13 -16.67 18.90 0.63
N SER A 14 -16.20 17.81 1.25
CA SER A 14 -16.72 17.30 2.53
C SER A 14 -15.64 17.24 3.60
N GLU A 15 -16.03 16.94 4.84
CA GLU A 15 -15.09 16.73 5.96
C GLU A 15 -14.07 15.60 5.70
N ILE A 16 -14.39 14.67 4.79
CA ILE A 16 -13.54 13.55 4.39
C ILE A 16 -12.23 14.05 3.75
N ALA A 17 -12.26 15.18 3.04
CA ALA A 17 -11.05 15.76 2.45
C ALA A 17 -9.99 16.05 3.51
N ASN A 18 -10.37 16.69 4.62
CA ASN A 18 -9.45 17.00 5.72
C ASN A 18 -8.84 15.74 6.36
N ILE A 19 -9.60 14.65 6.42
CA ILE A 19 -9.12 13.37 6.97
C ILE A 19 -8.10 12.74 6.01
N ILE A 20 -8.36 12.81 4.70
CA ILE A 20 -7.44 12.34 3.65
C ILE A 20 -6.16 13.17 3.65
N ASP A 21 -6.26 14.49 3.68
CA ASP A 21 -5.09 15.40 3.70
C ASP A 21 -4.19 15.11 4.89
N LYS A 22 -4.78 14.98 6.09
CA LYS A 22 -4.02 14.59 7.29
C LYS A 22 -3.34 13.23 7.14
N ARG A 23 -4.01 12.26 6.51
CA ARG A 23 -3.43 10.94 6.26
C ARG A 23 -2.26 11.01 5.27
N ILE A 24 -2.37 11.82 4.23
CA ILE A 24 -1.28 12.06 3.26
C ILE A 24 -0.09 12.74 3.95
N GLU A 25 -0.33 13.71 4.84
CA GLU A 25 0.72 14.32 5.66
C GLU A 25 1.40 13.29 6.57
N ASP A 26 0.65 12.38 7.18
CA ASP A 26 1.21 11.33 8.03
C ASP A 26 2.14 10.39 7.24
N PHE A 27 1.83 10.09 5.98
CA PHE A 27 2.75 9.34 5.10
C PHE A 27 4.03 10.11 4.81
N LYS A 28 3.93 11.44 4.64
CA LYS A 28 5.07 12.31 4.39
C LYS A 28 5.97 12.50 5.61
N LYS A 29 5.49 12.18 6.82
CA LYS A 29 6.26 12.23 8.08
C LYS A 29 7.14 11.01 8.35
N ILE A 30 6.95 9.90 7.62
CA ILE A 30 7.82 8.72 7.79
C ILE A 30 9.27 9.09 7.44
N ASP A 31 10.22 8.75 8.31
CA ASP A 31 11.63 9.04 8.10
C ASP A 31 12.23 8.12 7.03
N LYS A 32 12.30 8.63 5.81
CA LYS A 32 12.94 7.96 4.66
C LYS A 32 14.45 7.72 4.84
N ASN A 33 15.08 8.30 5.86
CA ASN A 33 16.49 8.05 6.17
C ASN A 33 16.68 6.90 7.17
N SER A 34 15.60 6.45 7.81
CA SER A 34 15.62 5.33 8.76
C SER A 34 15.27 4.02 8.08
N ASN A 35 16.27 3.15 7.90
CA ASN A 35 16.05 1.79 7.42
C ASN A 35 15.06 1.02 8.31
N GLU A 36 14.99 1.33 9.61
CA GLU A 36 14.09 0.66 10.54
C GLU A 36 12.64 1.08 10.36
N GLU A 37 12.37 2.37 10.16
CA GLU A 37 11.00 2.83 9.88
C GLU A 37 10.51 2.30 8.53
N LEU A 38 11.35 2.39 7.49
CA LEU A 38 11.04 1.82 6.18
C LEU A 38 10.78 0.31 6.26
N PHE A 39 11.59 -0.42 7.02
CA PHE A 39 11.42 -1.86 7.17
C PHE A 39 10.12 -2.22 7.91
N LYS A 40 9.75 -1.48 8.95
CA LYS A 40 8.46 -1.67 9.64
C LYS A 40 7.28 -1.43 8.70
N GLU A 41 7.40 -0.54 7.73
CA GLU A 41 6.37 -0.32 6.72
C GLU A 41 6.32 -1.42 5.65
N ILE A 42 7.47 -1.94 5.22
CA ILE A 42 7.53 -3.17 4.39
C ILE A 42 6.81 -4.33 5.10
N CYS A 43 7.07 -4.53 6.39
CA CYS A 43 6.43 -5.57 7.19
C CYS A 43 4.91 -5.36 7.26
N PHE A 44 4.44 -4.12 7.41
CA PHE A 44 3.02 -3.81 7.35
C PHE A 44 2.39 -4.20 6.01
N CYS A 45 3.02 -3.88 4.89
CA CYS A 45 2.55 -4.28 3.55
C CYS A 45 2.55 -5.80 3.35
N LEU A 46 3.54 -6.51 3.91
CA LEU A 46 3.54 -7.98 3.93
C LEU A 46 2.35 -8.53 4.70
N LEU A 47 2.02 -7.95 5.86
CA LEU A 47 0.89 -8.40 6.69
C LEU A 47 -0.47 -8.08 6.08
N THR A 48 -0.63 -6.93 5.42
CA THR A 48 -1.90 -6.53 4.78
C THR A 48 -2.21 -7.30 3.51
N ALA A 49 -1.22 -7.93 2.88
CA ALA A 49 -1.42 -8.73 1.68
C ALA A 49 -2.48 -9.83 1.91
N ASN A 50 -3.64 -9.65 1.27
CA ASN A 50 -4.82 -10.47 1.48
C ASN A 50 -5.16 -10.58 2.99
N TYR A 51 -5.24 -9.47 3.71
CA TYR A 51 -5.64 -9.45 5.11
C TYR A 51 -6.30 -8.12 5.48
N ASN A 52 -6.89 -8.04 6.68
CA ASN A 52 -7.61 -6.85 7.13
C ASN A 52 -6.61 -5.75 7.55
N ALA A 53 -6.73 -4.57 6.93
CA ALA A 53 -5.84 -3.44 7.19
C ALA A 53 -5.88 -2.97 8.66
N GLU A 54 -7.04 -2.92 9.32
CA GLU A 54 -7.16 -2.50 10.72
C GLU A 54 -6.41 -3.44 11.67
N LYS A 55 -6.51 -4.75 11.44
CA LYS A 55 -5.75 -5.74 12.21
C LYS A 55 -4.26 -5.62 11.96
N SER A 56 -3.82 -5.39 10.72
CA SER A 56 -2.41 -5.14 10.43
C SER A 56 -1.88 -3.86 11.07
N ILE A 57 -2.68 -2.79 11.12
CA ILE A 57 -2.33 -1.55 11.82
C ILE A 57 -2.15 -1.83 13.31
N LYS A 58 -3.07 -2.60 13.92
CA LYS A 58 -2.96 -3.02 15.32
C LYS A 58 -1.66 -3.81 15.58
N ILE A 59 -1.35 -4.78 14.72
CA ILE A 59 -0.13 -5.58 14.82
C ILE A 59 1.12 -4.69 14.71
N GLN A 60 1.19 -3.82 13.68
CA GLN A 60 2.33 -2.91 13.50
C GLN A 60 2.51 -1.99 14.72
N LYS A 61 1.41 -1.48 15.28
CA LYS A 61 1.45 -0.60 16.46
C LYS A 61 1.94 -1.32 17.72
N GLU A 62 1.51 -2.55 17.95
CA GLU A 62 1.78 -3.26 19.20
C GLU A 62 3.10 -4.04 19.18
N ILE A 63 3.50 -4.58 18.02
CA ILE A 63 4.70 -5.43 17.90
C ILE A 63 5.63 -5.02 16.74
N GLY A 64 5.54 -3.78 16.26
CA GLY A 64 6.35 -3.31 15.13
C GLY A 64 7.86 -3.45 15.33
N ASP A 65 8.34 -3.22 16.56
CA ASP A 65 9.76 -3.39 16.90
C ASP A 65 10.18 -4.88 16.86
N CYS A 66 9.24 -5.78 17.16
CA CYS A 66 9.49 -7.22 17.14
C CYS A 66 9.77 -7.73 15.72
N PHE A 67 9.39 -7.00 14.66
CA PHE A 67 9.76 -7.36 13.29
C PHE A 67 11.28 -7.36 13.06
N LEU A 68 12.02 -6.60 13.87
CA LEU A 68 13.48 -6.46 13.80
C LEU A 68 14.21 -7.42 14.72
N THR A 69 13.61 -7.79 15.86
CA THR A 69 14.30 -8.45 16.97
C THR A 69 13.91 -9.91 17.17
N ASP A 70 12.67 -10.27 16.89
CA ASP A 70 12.16 -11.62 17.19
C ASP A 70 12.67 -12.65 16.19
N SER A 71 12.87 -13.87 16.67
CA SER A 71 13.02 -15.06 15.82
C SER A 71 11.75 -15.33 14.98
N LYS A 72 11.88 -16.16 13.93
CA LYS A 72 10.74 -16.62 13.12
C LYS A 72 9.67 -17.29 13.99
N GLU A 73 10.07 -18.11 14.96
CA GLU A 73 9.18 -18.85 15.85
C GLU A 73 8.40 -17.92 16.77
N GLU A 74 9.07 -16.93 17.37
CA GLU A 74 8.43 -15.94 18.24
C GLU A 74 7.45 -15.06 17.47
N LEU A 75 7.88 -14.55 16.31
CA LEU A 75 7.03 -13.72 15.46
C LEU A 75 5.81 -14.49 14.97
N THR A 76 5.98 -15.78 14.61
CA THR A 76 4.86 -16.66 14.25
C THR A 76 3.84 -16.77 15.37
N LYS A 77 4.28 -16.98 16.62
CA LYS A 77 3.40 -17.07 17.79
C LYS A 77 2.66 -15.75 18.02
N LYS A 78 3.37 -14.62 17.97
CA LYS A 78 2.76 -13.29 18.12
C LYS A 78 1.71 -13.05 17.03
N LEU A 79 2.05 -13.24 15.75
CA LEU A 79 1.11 -13.07 14.64
C LEU A 79 -0.13 -13.97 14.77
N ARG A 80 0.02 -15.21 15.25
CA ARG A 80 -1.10 -16.11 15.53
C ARG A 80 -1.99 -15.59 16.65
N ASN A 81 -1.40 -15.09 17.74
CA ASN A 81 -2.14 -14.52 18.87
C ASN A 81 -2.93 -13.26 18.46
N TYR A 82 -2.40 -12.47 17.53
CA TYR A 82 -3.13 -11.36 16.91
C TYR A 82 -4.15 -11.79 15.83
N GLY A 83 -4.32 -13.10 15.61
CA GLY A 83 -5.32 -13.67 14.72
C GLY A 83 -4.97 -13.58 13.24
N HIS A 84 -3.70 -13.36 12.88
CA HIS A 84 -3.28 -13.35 11.48
C HIS A 84 -3.49 -14.75 10.87
N ARG A 85 -4.15 -14.81 9.70
CA ARG A 85 -4.57 -16.08 9.08
C ARG A 85 -3.43 -16.91 8.48
N PHE A 86 -2.29 -16.29 8.19
CA PHE A 86 -1.08 -16.93 7.66
C PHE A 86 0.18 -16.62 8.48
N PRO A 87 0.22 -16.96 9.78
CA PRO A 87 1.27 -16.47 10.68
C PRO A 87 2.65 -17.02 10.31
N ASN A 88 2.76 -18.30 9.94
CA ASN A 88 4.03 -18.93 9.59
C ASN A 88 4.65 -18.30 8.33
N ALA A 89 3.84 -18.13 7.26
CA ALA A 89 4.31 -17.56 6.01
C ALA A 89 4.70 -16.09 6.14
N ARG A 90 3.93 -15.30 6.91
CA ARG A 90 4.28 -13.89 7.13
C ARG A 90 5.51 -13.71 8.00
N ALA A 91 5.68 -14.52 9.04
CA ALA A 91 6.91 -14.49 9.84
C ALA A 91 8.14 -14.87 9.00
N GLU A 92 8.00 -15.86 8.11
CA GLU A 92 9.07 -16.20 7.15
C GLU A 92 9.41 -15.04 6.23
N TYR A 93 8.41 -14.41 5.60
CA TYR A 93 8.67 -13.28 4.70
C TYR A 93 9.31 -12.09 5.41
N ILE A 94 8.87 -11.77 6.64
CA ILE A 94 9.48 -10.70 7.43
C ILE A 94 10.95 -11.02 7.73
N GLN A 95 11.25 -12.24 8.18
CA GLN A 95 12.63 -12.69 8.44
C GLN A 95 13.50 -12.67 7.17
N ASP A 96 13.01 -13.22 6.05
CA ASP A 96 13.71 -13.20 4.76
C ASP A 96 14.02 -11.77 4.30
N SER A 97 13.13 -10.81 4.62
CA SER A 97 13.26 -9.41 4.22
C SER A 97 14.30 -8.63 5.03
N LEU A 98 14.77 -9.13 6.18
CA LEU A 98 15.84 -8.47 6.95
C LEU A 98 17.11 -8.30 6.11
N ASN A 99 17.36 -9.22 5.17
CA ASN A 99 18.51 -9.18 4.25
C ASN A 99 18.57 -7.91 3.38
N CYS A 100 17.44 -7.24 3.15
CA CYS A 100 17.39 -6.01 2.36
C CYS A 100 17.14 -4.74 3.19
N LYS A 101 16.93 -4.86 4.52
CA LYS A 101 16.67 -3.74 5.44
C LYS A 101 17.67 -2.60 5.25
N ASP A 102 18.97 -2.91 5.29
CA ASP A 102 20.01 -1.88 5.35
C ASP A 102 20.16 -1.07 4.06
N LYS A 103 19.55 -1.54 2.96
CA LYS A 103 19.55 -0.90 1.65
C LYS A 103 18.33 -0.01 1.40
N LEU A 104 17.30 -0.08 2.25
CA LEU A 104 16.00 0.57 1.97
C LEU A 104 16.11 2.09 1.81
N LYS A 105 16.87 2.76 2.68
CA LYS A 105 17.10 4.22 2.61
C LYS A 105 17.86 4.64 1.37
N GLU A 106 18.68 3.77 0.78
CA GLU A 106 19.41 4.07 -0.46
C GLU A 106 18.50 3.86 -1.67
N VAL A 107 17.77 2.74 -1.66
CA VAL A 107 16.82 2.38 -2.72
C VAL A 107 15.73 3.43 -2.86
N ILE A 108 15.18 3.94 -1.77
CA ILE A 108 14.10 4.92 -1.81
C ILE A 108 14.52 6.26 -2.44
N GLN A 109 15.83 6.52 -2.56
CA GLN A 109 16.38 7.72 -3.21
C GLN A 109 16.59 7.52 -4.72
N PHE A 110 16.25 6.35 -5.27
CA PHE A 110 16.37 6.11 -6.71
C PHE A 110 15.50 7.13 -7.48
N PRO A 111 16.07 7.82 -8.48
CA PRO A 111 15.33 8.80 -9.25
C PRO A 111 14.30 8.15 -10.18
N ASP A 112 14.56 6.92 -10.64
CA ASP A 112 13.63 6.17 -11.48
C ASP A 112 12.61 5.42 -10.62
N LYS A 113 11.38 5.94 -10.66
CA LYS A 113 10.20 5.39 -9.99
C LYS A 113 9.93 3.92 -10.35
N LYS A 114 10.10 3.57 -11.62
CA LYS A 114 9.88 2.20 -12.08
C LYS A 114 10.95 1.27 -11.52
N ALA A 115 12.21 1.70 -11.55
CA ALA A 115 13.31 0.95 -10.98
C ALA A 115 13.15 0.74 -9.47
N LEU A 116 12.67 1.77 -8.73
CA LEU A 116 12.37 1.68 -7.31
C LEU A 116 11.32 0.60 -7.00
N ARG A 117 10.16 0.65 -7.66
CA ARG A 117 9.12 -0.36 -7.45
C ARG A 117 9.58 -1.76 -7.88
N ASP A 118 10.25 -1.88 -9.02
CA ASP A 118 10.75 -3.17 -9.52
C ASP A 118 11.81 -3.75 -8.56
N TRP A 119 12.66 -2.92 -7.95
CA TRP A 119 13.62 -3.38 -6.95
C TRP A 119 12.93 -4.02 -5.75
N ILE A 120 11.89 -3.39 -5.20
CA ILE A 120 11.16 -3.92 -4.05
C ILE A 120 10.52 -5.27 -4.39
N VAL A 121 9.83 -5.36 -5.54
CA VAL A 121 9.18 -6.60 -6.00
C VAL A 121 10.18 -7.74 -6.17
N ASN A 122 11.40 -7.45 -6.64
CA ASN A 122 12.41 -8.47 -6.90
C ASN A 122 13.21 -8.88 -5.65
N ASN A 123 13.28 -8.04 -4.62
CA ASN A 123 14.13 -8.27 -3.45
C ASN A 123 13.34 -8.62 -2.17
N VAL A 124 12.04 -8.32 -2.11
CA VAL A 124 11.20 -8.59 -0.94
C VAL A 124 10.22 -9.72 -1.26
N LYS A 125 10.50 -10.92 -0.73
CA LYS A 125 9.65 -12.10 -0.92
C LYS A 125 8.27 -11.84 -0.33
N GLY A 126 7.23 -12.13 -1.12
CA GLY A 126 5.84 -11.94 -0.72
C GLY A 126 5.26 -10.55 -1.01
N ILE A 127 6.04 -9.66 -1.64
CA ILE A 127 5.57 -8.37 -2.18
C ILE A 127 5.40 -8.47 -3.70
N GLY A 128 4.17 -8.19 -4.18
CA GLY A 128 3.89 -7.94 -5.59
C GLY A 128 3.82 -6.45 -5.91
N TYR A 129 3.41 -6.11 -7.14
CA TYR A 129 3.27 -4.70 -7.56
C TYR A 129 2.31 -3.89 -6.69
N LYS A 130 1.24 -4.53 -6.21
CA LYS A 130 0.28 -3.88 -5.31
C LYS A 130 0.94 -3.55 -3.97
N GLU A 131 1.53 -4.53 -3.30
CA GLU A 131 2.19 -4.33 -2.01
C GLU A 131 3.39 -3.37 -2.10
N ALA A 132 4.14 -3.39 -3.21
CA ALA A 132 5.24 -2.44 -3.42
C ALA A 132 4.73 -1.02 -3.62
N SER A 133 3.66 -0.84 -4.40
CA SER A 133 3.02 0.47 -4.58
C SER A 133 2.41 0.97 -3.26
N HIS A 134 1.87 0.05 -2.46
CA HIS A 134 1.32 0.33 -1.14
C HIS A 134 2.40 0.84 -0.18
N PHE A 135 3.53 0.14 -0.10
CA PHE A 135 4.69 0.59 0.68
C PHE A 135 5.14 1.98 0.24
N LEU A 136 5.34 2.19 -1.07
CA LEU A 136 5.81 3.46 -1.61
C LEU A 136 4.84 4.60 -1.31
N ARG A 137 3.53 4.39 -1.44
CA ARG A 137 2.54 5.39 -1.04
C ARG A 137 2.66 5.71 0.45
N ASN A 138 2.72 4.69 1.30
CA ASN A 138 2.70 4.88 2.75
C ASN A 138 3.94 5.58 3.30
N VAL A 139 5.08 5.46 2.62
CA VAL A 139 6.28 6.24 2.95
C VAL A 139 6.29 7.61 2.26
N GLY A 140 5.18 8.04 1.63
CA GLY A 140 5.00 9.41 1.15
C GLY A 140 5.41 9.64 -0.30
N PHE A 141 5.24 8.66 -1.19
CA PHE A 141 5.25 8.89 -2.63
C PHE A 141 3.83 9.06 -3.18
N ASP A 142 3.67 9.99 -4.10
CA ASP A 142 2.35 10.44 -4.56
C ASP A 142 1.91 9.80 -5.89
N ASP A 143 2.74 8.94 -6.49
CA ASP A 143 2.67 8.60 -7.91
C ASP A 143 2.59 7.10 -8.27
N TYR A 144 2.35 6.26 -7.25
CA TYR A 144 2.12 4.82 -7.40
C TYR A 144 0.67 4.47 -7.09
N ALA A 145 0.00 3.79 -8.01
CA ALA A 145 -1.35 3.31 -7.77
C ALA A 145 -1.32 1.98 -7.02
N ILE A 146 -2.16 1.83 -6.01
CA ILE A 146 -2.38 0.56 -5.30
C ILE A 146 -3.56 -0.13 -5.96
N ILE A 147 -3.32 -1.17 -6.76
CA ILE A 147 -4.38 -1.83 -7.53
C ILE A 147 -4.72 -3.16 -6.85
N ASP A 148 -5.68 -3.10 -5.94
CA ASP A 148 -6.24 -4.26 -5.27
C ASP A 148 -7.60 -4.66 -5.87
N PHE A 149 -8.30 -5.61 -5.25
CA PHE A 149 -9.59 -6.05 -5.78
C PHE A 149 -10.69 -4.98 -5.61
N HIS A 150 -10.66 -4.16 -4.56
CA HIS A 150 -11.59 -3.06 -4.35
C HIS A 150 -11.46 -1.99 -5.45
N ILE A 151 -10.23 -1.59 -5.77
CA ILE A 151 -9.98 -0.65 -6.87
C ILE A 151 -10.42 -1.24 -8.22
N ILE A 152 -10.14 -2.54 -8.46
CA ILE A 152 -10.64 -3.22 -9.66
C ILE A 152 -12.17 -3.20 -9.70
N ASP A 153 -12.85 -3.50 -8.59
CA ASP A 153 -14.30 -3.53 -8.48
C ASP A 153 -14.91 -2.15 -8.80
N ILE A 154 -14.36 -1.07 -8.23
CA ILE A 154 -14.78 0.30 -8.54
C ILE A 154 -14.64 0.60 -10.04
N LEU A 155 -13.48 0.29 -10.63
CA LEU A 155 -13.22 0.59 -12.03
C LEU A 155 -14.13 -0.22 -12.97
N VAL A 156 -14.41 -1.48 -12.63
CA VAL A 156 -15.33 -2.35 -13.39
C VAL A 156 -16.77 -1.87 -13.25
N ASN A 157 -17.23 -1.58 -12.04
CA ASN A 157 -18.60 -1.12 -11.76
C ASN A 157 -18.90 0.22 -12.43
N ASN A 158 -17.88 1.06 -12.66
CA ASN A 158 -18.00 2.33 -13.38
C ASN A 158 -17.75 2.22 -14.89
N ASN A 159 -17.68 1.00 -15.43
CA ASN A 159 -17.42 0.67 -16.83
C ASN A 159 -16.13 1.33 -17.38
N ILE A 160 -15.11 1.47 -16.54
CA ILE A 160 -13.82 2.09 -16.92
C ILE A 160 -12.86 1.04 -17.49
N ILE A 161 -12.87 -0.16 -16.93
CA ILE A 161 -12.07 -1.30 -17.40
C ILE A 161 -12.91 -2.57 -17.46
N ASN A 162 -12.50 -3.51 -18.29
CA ASN A 162 -12.96 -4.89 -18.20
C ASN A 162 -12.18 -5.64 -17.10
N ARG A 163 -12.88 -6.45 -16.31
CA ARG A 163 -12.28 -7.23 -15.21
C ARG A 163 -11.14 -8.10 -15.74
N PRO A 164 -9.90 -7.91 -15.26
CA PRO A 164 -8.77 -8.75 -15.69
C PRO A 164 -8.91 -10.15 -15.08
N LYS A 165 -8.61 -11.20 -15.87
CA LYS A 165 -8.51 -12.58 -15.35
C LYS A 165 -7.33 -12.74 -14.39
N THR A 166 -6.21 -12.10 -14.72
CA THR A 166 -4.99 -12.07 -13.91
C THR A 166 -4.36 -10.68 -13.98
N LEU A 167 -3.71 -10.27 -12.90
CA LEU A 167 -3.02 -8.99 -12.82
C LEU A 167 -1.53 -9.16 -13.13
N THR A 168 -1.20 -9.30 -14.41
CA THR A 168 0.19 -9.36 -14.88
C THR A 168 0.87 -7.99 -14.73
N LYS A 169 2.21 -7.93 -14.77
CA LYS A 169 2.97 -6.67 -14.77
C LYS A 169 2.40 -5.69 -15.80
N LYS A 170 2.25 -6.12 -17.05
CA LYS A 170 1.69 -5.30 -18.13
C LYS A 170 0.30 -4.77 -17.78
N ARG A 171 -0.59 -5.65 -17.29
CA ARG A 171 -1.97 -5.25 -16.95
C ARG A 171 -2.03 -4.29 -15.76
N TYR A 172 -1.13 -4.45 -14.79
CA TYR A 172 -0.99 -3.53 -13.66
C TYR A 172 -0.69 -2.11 -14.15
N PHE A 173 0.32 -1.94 -15.01
CA PHE A 173 0.66 -0.63 -15.58
C PHE A 173 -0.45 -0.04 -16.45
N GLU A 174 -1.14 -0.85 -17.25
CA GLU A 174 -2.30 -0.38 -18.04
C GLU A 174 -3.41 0.21 -17.16
N ILE A 175 -3.71 -0.44 -16.04
CA ILE A 175 -4.72 0.04 -15.07
C ILE A 175 -4.18 1.23 -14.28
N GLU A 176 -2.90 1.26 -13.94
CA GLU A 176 -2.26 2.42 -13.31
C GLU A 176 -2.35 3.67 -14.19
N ASP A 177 -2.17 3.53 -15.51
CA ASP A 177 -2.33 4.64 -16.46
C ASP A 177 -3.78 5.13 -16.55
N VAL A 178 -4.76 4.22 -16.40
CA VAL A 178 -6.18 4.59 -16.27
C VAL A 178 -6.41 5.42 -15.02
N LEU A 179 -5.88 4.97 -13.87
CA LEU A 179 -5.97 5.70 -12.60
C LEU A 179 -5.25 7.05 -12.68
N ARG A 180 -4.10 7.12 -13.35
CA ARG A 180 -3.35 8.37 -13.55
C ARG A 180 -4.16 9.40 -14.36
N ARG A 181 -4.89 8.95 -15.37
CA ARG A 181 -5.83 9.82 -16.11
C ARG A 181 -7.01 10.24 -15.25
N LEU A 182 -7.52 9.37 -14.39
CA LEU A 182 -8.60 9.71 -13.45
C LEU A 182 -8.12 10.76 -12.44
N ALA A 183 -6.98 10.53 -11.81
CA ALA A 183 -6.36 11.45 -10.85
C ALA A 183 -6.17 12.85 -11.46
N LYS A 184 -5.67 12.91 -12.70
CA LYS A 184 -5.50 14.17 -13.44
C LYS A 184 -6.83 14.89 -13.74
N LYS A 185 -7.92 14.16 -13.95
CA LYS A 185 -9.25 14.74 -14.18
C LYS A 185 -9.89 15.29 -12.90
N THR A 186 -9.51 14.75 -11.75
CA THR A 186 -10.01 15.17 -10.42
C THR A 186 -9.04 16.09 -9.69
N ASP A 187 -7.94 16.49 -10.32
CA ASP A 187 -6.85 17.29 -9.72
C ASP A 187 -6.32 16.68 -8.41
N LEU A 188 -6.06 15.36 -8.45
CA LEU A 188 -5.50 14.60 -7.33
C LEU A 188 -4.21 13.90 -7.75
N THR A 189 -3.37 13.60 -6.78
CA THR A 189 -2.28 12.63 -6.89
C THR A 189 -2.83 11.19 -6.89
N LEU A 190 -2.00 10.20 -7.24
CA LEU A 190 -2.42 8.79 -7.13
C LEU A 190 -2.57 8.36 -5.67
N ALA A 191 -1.77 8.94 -4.76
CA ALA A 191 -1.87 8.67 -3.33
C ALA A 191 -3.19 9.16 -2.73
N GLU A 192 -3.61 10.38 -3.08
CA GLU A 192 -4.90 10.93 -2.64
C GLU A 192 -6.07 10.18 -3.29
N LEU A 193 -6.00 9.96 -4.61
CA LEU A 193 -7.04 9.24 -5.35
C LEU A 193 -7.32 7.87 -4.72
N ASP A 194 -6.27 7.13 -4.34
CA ASP A 194 -6.42 5.84 -3.67
C ASP A 194 -7.29 5.93 -2.41
N LEU A 195 -7.06 6.92 -1.55
CA LEU A 195 -7.82 7.09 -0.31
C LEU A 195 -9.29 7.48 -0.57
N TYR A 196 -9.55 8.31 -1.58
CA TYR A 196 -10.92 8.63 -1.99
C TYR A 196 -11.66 7.40 -2.53
N LEU A 197 -11.01 6.62 -3.40
CA LEU A 197 -11.59 5.40 -3.96
C LEU A 197 -11.82 4.37 -2.85
N TRP A 198 -10.87 4.20 -1.93
CA TRP A 198 -11.01 3.29 -0.80
C TRP A 198 -12.17 3.68 0.13
N TYR A 199 -12.34 4.99 0.39
CA TYR A 199 -13.44 5.49 1.19
C TYR A 199 -14.79 5.24 0.50
N LEU A 200 -14.89 5.43 -0.82
CA LEU A 200 -16.11 5.15 -1.57
C LEU A 200 -16.54 3.67 -1.46
N GLU A 201 -15.59 2.74 -1.41
CA GLU A 201 -15.88 1.31 -1.32
C GLU A 201 -16.14 0.84 0.13
N THR A 202 -15.40 1.37 1.10
CA THR A 202 -15.35 0.80 2.46
C THR A 202 -15.91 1.71 3.55
N GLY A 203 -16.12 2.99 3.26
CA GLY A 203 -16.49 4.01 4.25
C GLY A 203 -15.40 4.32 5.28
N LYS A 204 -14.15 3.89 5.05
CA LYS A 204 -13.03 4.05 5.99
C LYS A 204 -11.82 4.69 5.31
N ILE A 205 -11.02 5.41 6.08
CA ILE A 205 -9.69 5.91 5.66
C ILE A 205 -8.64 5.29 6.57
N LEU A 206 -7.85 4.37 6.01
CA LEU A 206 -6.80 3.65 6.72
C LEU A 206 -5.44 4.00 6.13
N LYS A 207 -4.55 3.02 5.96
CA LYS A 207 -3.27 3.16 5.29
C LYS A 207 -2.91 1.93 4.51
#